data_AF-A0AAD4JFL6-F1
#
_entry.id   AF-A0AAD4JFL6-F1
#
_cell.length_a   1.000
_cell.length_b   1.000
_cell.length_c   1.000
_cell.angle_alpha   90.00
_cell.angle_beta   90.00
_cell.angle_gamma   90.00
#
_symmetry.space_group_name_H-M   'P 1'
#
loop_
_entity.id
_entity.type
_entity.pdbx_description
1 polymer ?
#
loop_
_entity_poly.entity_id
_entity_poly.type
_entity_poly.pdbx_seq_one_letter_code
_entity_poly.pdbx_strand_id
1 'polypeptide(L)'
;MGGAVYVGRSPNGGVRFDLLGIRVNLYCTLDGNMASRDTPPFRGADVIFECGDNEVIFKARSNDYGFSYSFAMPESVMPFFPLQSNCNIVVNTTLSSCNSTLPSVGALQSGIKSVGTSVVGNLVVANFVPKGFLYNSSI
;
A
#
# COMPACT_ATOMS: atom_id res chain seq x y z
N MET A 1 5.03 -16.02 -8.60
CA MET A 1 6.09 -15.38 -7.78
C MET A 1 7.17 -14.89 -8.73
N GLY A 2 7.30 -13.59 -8.91
CA GLY A 2 8.23 -13.01 -9.88
C GLY A 2 8.07 -11.49 -9.92
N GLY A 3 8.61 -10.81 -8.92
CA GLY A 3 8.74 -9.35 -8.95
C GLY A 3 10.11 -9.02 -9.53
N ALA A 4 10.15 -8.43 -10.72
CA ALA A 4 11.39 -7.88 -11.28
C ALA A 4 11.85 -6.71 -10.41
N VAL A 5 13.13 -6.72 -10.03
CA VAL A 5 13.76 -5.64 -9.26
C VAL A 5 14.41 -4.68 -10.25
N TYR A 6 13.91 -3.45 -10.31
CA TYR A 6 14.56 -2.36 -11.03
C TYR A 6 15.33 -1.50 -10.03
N VAL A 7 16.61 -1.26 -10.31
CA VAL A 7 17.53 -0.47 -9.48
C VAL A 7 17.66 0.91 -10.12
N GLY A 8 17.48 1.98 -9.35
CA GLY A 8 17.49 3.33 -9.90
C GLY A 8 18.42 4.31 -9.22
N ARG A 9 19.23 5.06 -10.00
CA ARG A 9 20.30 5.95 -9.48
C ARG A 9 20.04 7.48 -9.59
N SER A 10 20.44 8.21 -8.53
CA SER A 10 20.60 9.68 -8.29
C SER A 10 21.07 10.59 -9.40
N PRO A 11 20.27 11.45 -10.03
CA PRO A 11 20.84 12.62 -10.71
C PRO A 11 21.24 13.74 -9.73
N ASN A 12 20.56 13.89 -8.58
CA ASN A 12 20.52 15.17 -7.85
C ASN A 12 21.08 15.17 -6.40
N GLY A 13 21.95 14.22 -6.03
CA GLY A 13 22.72 14.32 -4.77
C GLY A 13 21.96 14.17 -3.42
N GLY A 14 20.65 13.93 -3.42
CA GLY A 14 19.88 13.54 -2.23
C GLY A 14 19.95 12.02 -1.95
N VAL A 15 19.61 11.61 -0.72
CA VAL A 15 19.47 10.17 -0.38
C VAL A 15 18.40 9.55 -1.26
N ARG A 16 18.75 8.43 -1.89
CA ARG A 16 17.89 7.75 -2.86
C ARG A 16 17.48 6.38 -2.38
N PHE A 17 16.24 6.02 -2.71
CA PHE A 17 15.64 4.75 -2.31
C PHE A 17 15.43 3.86 -3.52
N ASP A 18 16.20 2.79 -3.63
CA ASP A 18 16.06 1.83 -4.72
C ASP A 18 14.71 1.09 -4.69
N LEU A 19 14.09 1.00 -3.51
CA LEU A 19 12.83 0.28 -3.28
C LEU A 19 11.86 1.07 -2.40
N LEU A 20 10.56 0.80 -2.57
CA LEU A 20 9.49 1.19 -1.65
C LEU A 20 8.91 -0.04 -0.95
N GLY A 21 9.06 -0.10 0.37
CA GLY A 21 8.42 -1.09 1.23
C GLY A 21 7.12 -0.54 1.79
N ILE A 22 5.98 -1.19 1.53
CA ILE A 22 4.69 -0.79 2.08
C ILE A 22 4.09 -1.98 2.84
N ARG A 23 3.97 -1.80 4.15
CA ARG A 23 3.40 -2.80 5.05
C ARG A 23 1.97 -2.43 5.38
N VAL A 24 1.02 -3.27 5.00
CA VAL A 24 -0.42 -2.99 5.10
C VAL A 24 -1.14 -4.24 5.56
N ASN A 25 -1.55 -4.30 6.82
CA ASN A 25 -2.39 -5.41 7.29
C ASN A 25 -3.86 -4.99 7.21
N LEU A 26 -4.61 -5.62 6.32
CA LEU A 26 -6.04 -5.49 6.13
C LEU A 26 -6.78 -6.64 6.79
N TYR A 27 -7.82 -6.29 7.53
CA TYR A 27 -8.73 -7.22 8.16
C TYR A 27 -10.11 -7.08 7.55
N CYS A 28 -10.91 -8.14 7.63
CA CYS A 28 -12.26 -8.15 7.10
C CYS A 28 -13.23 -7.43 8.05
N THR A 29 -13.10 -6.11 8.10
CA THR A 29 -13.86 -5.19 8.93
C THR A 29 -14.19 -3.95 8.13
N LEU A 30 -15.20 -3.20 8.59
CA LEU A 30 -15.66 -1.99 7.90
C LEU A 30 -14.55 -0.93 7.80
N ASP A 31 -13.65 -0.87 8.77
CA ASP A 31 -12.55 0.08 8.83
C ASP A 31 -11.19 -0.56 8.49
N GLY A 32 -11.16 -1.80 8.00
CA GLY A 32 -9.95 -2.53 7.64
C GLY A 32 -9.00 -2.86 8.81
N ASN A 33 -9.34 -2.49 10.05
CA ASN A 33 -8.52 -2.71 11.24
C ASN A 33 -8.91 -4.00 11.96
N MET A 34 -7.96 -4.54 12.74
CA MET A 34 -8.22 -5.69 13.59
C MET A 34 -9.14 -5.27 14.75
N ALA A 35 -10.38 -5.77 14.77
CA ALA A 35 -11.32 -5.54 15.87
C ALA A 35 -11.06 -6.47 17.07
N SER A 36 -10.52 -7.66 16.82
CA SER A 36 -10.16 -8.70 17.79
C SER A 36 -9.09 -9.62 17.21
N ARG A 37 -8.41 -10.43 18.04
CA ARG A 37 -7.40 -11.40 17.56
C ARG A 37 -7.95 -12.42 16.56
N ASP A 38 -9.25 -12.69 16.62
CA ASP A 38 -9.95 -13.63 15.74
C ASP A 38 -10.49 -12.95 14.48
N THR A 39 -10.24 -11.65 14.29
CA THR A 39 -10.69 -10.93 13.10
C THR A 39 -9.95 -11.50 11.88
N PRO A 40 -10.69 -12.04 10.89
CA PRO A 40 -10.05 -12.69 9.75
C PRO A 40 -9.33 -11.65 8.87
N PRO A 41 -8.16 -12.00 8.29
CA PRO A 41 -7.48 -11.14 7.32
C PRO A 41 -8.32 -10.99 6.05
N PHE A 42 -8.24 -9.83 5.40
CA PHE A 42 -8.88 -9.62 4.11
C PHE A 42 -8.01 -10.23 2.99
N ARG A 43 -8.32 -11.47 2.60
CA ARG A 43 -7.60 -12.23 1.57
C ARG A 43 -8.07 -11.85 0.16
N GLY A 44 -7.12 -11.73 -0.79
CA GLY A 44 -7.41 -11.56 -2.21
C GLY A 44 -7.93 -10.17 -2.62
N ALA A 45 -7.82 -9.18 -1.75
CA ALA A 45 -8.25 -7.81 -2.00
C ALA A 45 -7.29 -7.09 -2.96
N ASP A 46 -7.83 -6.42 -3.96
CA ASP A 46 -7.11 -5.57 -4.89
C ASP A 46 -6.88 -4.20 -4.24
N VAL A 47 -5.59 -3.90 -4.08
CA VAL A 47 -5.10 -2.70 -3.41
C VAL A 47 -4.35 -1.86 -4.43
N ILE A 48 -4.70 -0.59 -4.49
CA ILE A 48 -4.12 0.41 -5.36
C ILE A 48 -3.36 1.39 -4.49
N PHE A 49 -2.12 1.67 -4.86
CA PHE A 49 -1.39 2.79 -4.29
C PHE A 49 -1.36 3.90 -5.33
N GLU A 50 -1.93 5.03 -4.96
CA GLU A 50 -2.10 6.17 -5.83
C GLU A 50 -1.60 7.43 -5.14
N CYS A 51 -1.11 8.37 -5.95
CA CYS A 51 -0.62 9.66 -5.48
C CYS A 51 -1.18 10.79 -6.36
N GLY A 52 -1.31 11.99 -5.80
CA GLY A 52 -1.78 13.15 -6.55
C GLY A 52 -3.24 13.03 -6.97
N ASP A 53 -3.53 13.28 -8.24
CA ASP A 53 -4.88 13.22 -8.83
C ASP A 53 -5.30 11.76 -9.17
N ASN A 54 -5.23 10.87 -8.18
CA ASN A 54 -5.49 9.42 -8.31
C ASN A 54 -4.58 8.73 -9.35
N GLU A 55 -3.34 9.19 -9.50
CA GLU A 55 -2.38 8.55 -10.37
C GLU A 55 -1.97 7.21 -9.75
N VAL A 56 -2.29 6.11 -10.43
CA VAL A 56 -1.96 4.77 -9.97
C VAL A 56 -0.46 4.54 -10.11
N ILE A 57 0.21 4.51 -8.96
CA ILE A 57 1.63 4.22 -8.88
C ILE A 57 1.87 2.71 -8.96
N PHE A 58 1.06 1.91 -8.27
CA PHE A 58 1.06 0.46 -8.43
C PHE A 58 -0.25 -0.19 -7.96
N LYS A 59 -0.41 -1.46 -8.34
CA LYS A 59 -1.50 -2.34 -7.89
C LYS A 59 -0.94 -3.60 -7.27
N ALA A 60 -1.63 -4.11 -6.27
CA ALA A 60 -1.26 -5.33 -5.57
C ALA A 60 -2.51 -6.10 -5.13
N ARG A 61 -2.33 -7.39 -4.81
CA ARG A 61 -3.40 -8.22 -4.28
C ARG A 61 -2.99 -8.77 -2.92
N SER A 62 -3.89 -8.66 -1.93
CA SER A 62 -3.62 -9.12 -0.57
C SER A 62 -3.41 -10.63 -0.53
N ASN A 63 -2.45 -11.06 0.29
CA ASN A 63 -2.18 -12.47 0.52
C ASN A 63 -3.07 -13.02 1.65
N ASP A 64 -2.87 -14.29 1.97
CA ASP A 64 -3.65 -15.03 2.97
C ASP A 64 -3.51 -14.46 4.40
N TYR A 65 -2.52 -13.59 4.64
CA TYR A 65 -2.22 -12.98 5.94
C TYR A 65 -2.68 -11.52 6.07
N GLY A 66 -3.42 -10.98 5.10
CA GLY A 66 -3.93 -9.60 5.19
C GLY A 66 -2.95 -8.52 4.69
N PHE A 67 -1.77 -8.91 4.20
CA PHE A 67 -0.84 -8.17 3.31
C PHE A 67 0.44 -7.52 3.91
N SER A 68 1.56 -7.68 3.22
CA SER A 68 2.86 -7.06 3.50
C SER A 68 3.69 -7.19 2.23
N TYR A 69 4.12 -6.09 1.62
CA TYR A 69 4.83 -6.16 0.34
C TYR A 69 5.97 -5.13 0.25
N SER A 70 6.97 -5.45 -0.56
CA SER A 70 8.04 -4.52 -0.93
C SER A 70 8.17 -4.48 -2.44
N PHE A 71 8.07 -3.29 -3.01
CA PHE A 71 8.06 -3.06 -4.45
C PHE A 71 9.35 -2.36 -4.88
N ALA A 72 9.85 -2.74 -6.05
CA ALA A 72 10.88 -1.99 -6.75
C ALA A 72 10.23 -0.97 -7.67
N MET A 73 10.68 0.28 -7.60
CA MET A 73 10.20 1.30 -8.51
C MET A 73 11.07 1.39 -9.75
N PRO A 74 10.48 1.60 -10.94
CA PRO A 74 11.25 2.01 -12.10
C PRO A 74 11.79 3.44 -11.91
N GLU A 75 12.97 3.71 -12.46
CA GLU A 75 13.73 4.97 -12.32
C GLU A 75 12.93 6.25 -12.65
N SER A 76 11.90 6.14 -13.48
CA SER A 76 11.07 7.25 -13.94
C SER A 76 10.14 7.83 -12.86
N VAL A 77 9.75 7.05 -11.85
CA VAL A 77 8.81 7.46 -10.79
C VAL A 77 9.56 7.96 -9.54
N MET A 78 10.84 7.61 -9.44
CA MET A 78 11.74 7.97 -8.35
C MET A 78 11.95 9.48 -8.10
N PRO A 79 12.00 10.37 -9.13
CA PRO A 79 12.10 11.81 -8.87
C PRO A 79 10.79 12.43 -8.36
N PHE A 80 9.67 11.71 -8.43
CA PHE A 80 8.32 12.17 -8.06
C PHE A 80 7.81 11.59 -6.75
N PHE A 81 8.68 11.01 -5.91
CA PHE A 81 8.35 10.67 -4.52
C PHE A 81 8.83 11.75 -3.55
N PRO A 82 8.29 12.98 -3.55
CA PRO A 82 8.38 13.77 -2.34
C PRO A 82 7.52 13.06 -1.29
N LEU A 83 8.07 12.94 -0.10
CA LEU A 83 7.46 12.44 1.13
C LEU A 83 6.23 13.27 1.60
N GLN A 84 5.45 13.91 0.71
CA GLN A 84 4.42 14.88 1.10
C GLN A 84 3.04 14.69 0.44
N SER A 85 2.11 14.37 1.34
CA SER A 85 0.70 14.74 1.44
C SER A 85 -0.38 14.05 0.61
N ASN A 86 -0.14 13.66 -0.64
CA ASN A 86 -1.26 13.23 -1.52
C ASN A 86 -1.22 11.76 -1.95
N CYS A 87 -0.57 10.87 -1.19
CA CYS A 87 -0.57 9.43 -1.49
C CYS A 87 -1.53 8.66 -0.60
N ASN A 88 -2.37 7.84 -1.21
CA ASN A 88 -3.37 7.02 -0.55
C ASN A 88 -3.28 5.56 -1.03
N ILE A 89 -3.70 4.67 -0.16
CA ILE A 89 -3.97 3.27 -0.47
C ILE A 89 -5.48 3.14 -0.60
N VAL A 90 -5.95 2.60 -1.72
CA VAL A 90 -7.36 2.31 -1.99
C VAL A 90 -7.56 0.82 -2.16
N VAL A 91 -8.48 0.23 -1.42
CA VAL A 91 -8.88 -1.18 -1.54
C VAL A 91 -10.17 -1.23 -2.33
N ASN A 92 -10.08 -1.67 -3.59
CA ASN A 92 -11.21 -1.65 -4.52
C ASN A 92 -12.03 -2.94 -4.50
N THR A 93 -11.62 -3.94 -3.71
CA THR A 93 -12.40 -5.16 -3.53
C THR A 93 -13.53 -4.94 -2.54
N THR A 94 -14.73 -5.41 -2.90
CA THR A 94 -15.93 -5.29 -2.09
C THR A 94 -15.75 -5.99 -0.74
N LEU A 95 -16.05 -5.31 0.37
CA LEU A 95 -15.92 -5.89 1.71
C LEU A 95 -16.84 -7.10 1.91
N SER A 96 -17.99 -7.10 1.24
CA SER A 96 -18.90 -8.26 1.19
C SER A 96 -18.24 -9.57 0.74
N SER A 97 -17.13 -9.50 -0.02
CA SER A 97 -16.40 -10.70 -0.48
C SER A 97 -15.69 -11.45 0.64
N CYS A 98 -15.33 -10.77 1.72
CA CYS A 98 -14.71 -11.39 2.89
C CYS A 98 -15.70 -11.62 4.03
N ASN A 99 -16.71 -10.77 4.18
CA ASN A 99 -17.80 -10.96 5.14
C ASN A 99 -19.10 -10.37 4.58
N SER A 100 -20.11 -11.22 4.36
CA SER A 100 -21.38 -10.85 3.76
C SER A 100 -22.20 -9.82 4.56
N THR A 101 -21.86 -9.56 5.83
CA THR A 101 -22.49 -8.51 6.62
C THR A 101 -21.91 -7.12 6.35
N LEU A 102 -20.80 -7.02 5.61
CA LEU A 102 -20.17 -5.76 5.24
C LEU A 102 -20.71 -5.22 3.89
N PRO A 103 -20.56 -3.92 3.62
CA PRO A 103 -21.03 -3.31 2.38
C PRO A 103 -20.47 -4.00 1.13
N SER A 104 -21.34 -4.13 0.12
CA SER A 104 -20.99 -4.62 -1.21
C SER A 104 -20.53 -3.52 -2.17
N VAL A 105 -20.63 -2.26 -1.74
CA VAL A 105 -20.24 -1.06 -2.48
C VAL A 105 -19.27 -0.23 -1.64
N GLY A 106 -18.55 0.70 -2.26
CA GLY A 106 -17.52 1.51 -1.62
C GLY A 106 -16.15 0.83 -1.51
N ALA A 107 -15.19 1.56 -0.94
CA ALA A 107 -13.79 1.15 -0.86
C ALA A 107 -13.18 1.54 0.50
N LEU A 108 -12.12 0.84 0.92
CA LEU A 108 -11.30 1.30 2.04
C LEU A 108 -10.21 2.23 1.53
N GLN A 109 -10.02 3.37 2.18
CA GLN A 109 -8.96 4.31 1.85
C GLN A 109 -8.10 4.61 3.07
N SER A 110 -6.78 4.70 2.89
CA SER A 110 -5.87 5.14 3.94
C SER A 110 -4.76 6.00 3.37
N GLY A 111 -4.52 7.16 3.98
CA GLY A 111 -3.29 7.90 3.75
C GLY A 111 -2.09 7.14 4.32
N ILE A 112 -0.90 7.37 3.78
CA ILE A 112 0.33 6.71 4.25
C ILE A 112 1.20 7.62 5.11
N LYS A 113 1.99 7.00 5.98
CA LYS A 113 3.04 7.63 6.79
C LYS A 113 4.37 6.95 6.53
N SER A 114 5.43 7.74 6.38
CA SER A 114 6.80 7.23 6.34
C SER A 114 7.25 6.79 7.73
N VAL A 115 7.86 5.60 7.80
CA VAL A 115 8.38 5.00 9.04
C VAL A 115 9.91 5.07 9.08
N GLY A 116 10.54 5.35 7.94
CA GLY A 116 11.98 5.49 7.82
C GLY A 116 12.52 4.67 6.66
N THR A 117 13.82 4.40 6.68
CA THR A 117 14.50 3.67 5.62
C THR A 117 15.18 2.43 6.20
N SER A 118 15.32 1.40 5.39
CA SER A 118 16.03 0.18 5.76
C SER A 118 16.95 -0.22 4.62
N VAL A 119 18.02 -0.93 4.91
CA VAL A 119 18.95 -1.42 3.89
C VAL A 119 18.77 -2.94 3.80
N VAL A 120 18.45 -3.43 2.60
CA VAL A 120 18.30 -4.86 2.32
C VAL A 120 19.34 -5.22 1.25
N GLY A 121 20.44 -5.83 1.69
CA GLY A 121 21.62 -6.02 0.83
C GLY A 121 22.19 -4.68 0.39
N ASN A 122 22.17 -4.40 -0.90
CA ASN A 122 22.66 -3.15 -1.50
C ASN A 122 21.53 -2.16 -1.82
N LEU A 123 20.27 -2.49 -1.49
CA LEU A 123 19.11 -1.69 -1.81
C LEU A 123 18.67 -0.87 -0.61
N VAL A 124 18.44 0.43 -0.81
CA VAL A 124 17.83 1.29 0.19
C VAL A 124 16.32 1.30 0.02
N VAL A 125 15.61 0.83 1.03
CA VAL A 125 14.14 0.68 1.05
C VAL A 125 13.53 1.80 1.88
N ALA A 126 12.67 2.62 1.28
CA ALA A 126 11.82 3.53 2.05
C ALA A 126 10.57 2.79 2.54
N ASN A 127 10.33 2.83 3.85
CA ASN A 127 9.26 2.07 4.50
C ASN A 127 8.07 2.98 4.81
N PHE A 128 6.88 2.52 4.46
CA PHE A 128 5.61 3.20 4.72
C PHE A 128 4.59 2.27 5.35
N VAL A 129 3.69 2.87 6.12
CA VAL A 129 2.53 2.22 6.72
C VAL A 129 1.28 3.07 6.53
N PRO A 130 0.08 2.45 6.47
CA PRO A 130 -1.19 3.16 6.54
C PRO A 130 -1.31 3.96 7.84
N LYS A 131 -1.99 5.11 7.78
CA LYS A 131 -2.37 5.90 8.96
C LYS A 131 -3.64 5.37 9.65
N GLY A 132 -4.31 4.41 9.02
CA GLY A 132 -5.62 3.88 9.41
C GLY A 132 -6.58 3.93 8.24
N PHE A 133 -7.36 2.86 8.04
CA PHE A 133 -8.31 2.77 6.93
C PHE A 133 -9.65 3.38 7.32
N LEU A 134 -10.26 4.07 6.36
CA LEU A 134 -11.59 4.63 6.45
C LEU A 134 -12.43 4.06 5.31
N TYR A 135 -13.67 3.70 5.60
CA TYR A 135 -14.62 3.30 4.58
C TYR A 135 -15.14 4.54 3.84
N ASN A 136 -15.01 4.52 2.52
CA ASN A 136 -15.57 5.52 1.62
C ASN A 136 -16.72 4.89 0.82
N SER A 137 -17.94 5.30 1.14
CA SER A 137 -19.17 4.85 0.46
C SER A 137 -19.49 5.58 -0.84
N SER A 138 -18.70 6.61 -1.18
CA SER A 138 -19.00 7.53 -2.29
C SER A 138 -18.25 7.17 -3.58
N ILE A 139 -17.60 6.02 -3.62
CA ILE A 139 -16.88 5.46 -4.78
C ILE A 139 -17.70 4.32 -5.39
#